data_AF-A0A915NAS2-F1
#
_entry.id   AF-A0A915NAS2-F1
#
_cell.length_a   1.000
_cell.length_b   1.000
_cell.length_c   1.000
_cell.angle_alpha   90.00
_cell.angle_beta   90.00
_cell.angle_gamma   90.00
#
_symmetry.space_group_name_H-M   'P 1'
#
loop_
_entity.id
_entity.type
_entity.pdbx_description
1 polymer ?
#
loop_
_entity_poly.entity_id
_entity_poly.type
_entity_poly.pdbx_seq_one_letter_code
_entity_poly.pdbx_strand_id
1 'polypeptide(L)'
;MCRSCRYEKCLREGMLTSSVQNQYEQTNSNQMNSLPLLPSESGIGNKRFVSGIEQQKYKDNFINHQSPQYTHLHRMMEGYQQFKSLRKAGQAMIGVFSLSALSGGELPRSHIDTYMKICKINISIMQDILERFFYPFNEVPAADKLKLTHYYGQMFCNAERAFQTYLRFGPGEDLLIMPDGGYVSLSEFHLFFKDSKQVTSEPEQIARVFHNAIQYLIANVVPHMRNIAMQEEEMVALMGMFLWTDCLYL
;
A
#
# COMPACT_ATOMS: atom_id res chain seq x y z
N MET A 1 10.67 -0.56 -22.93
CA MET A 1 9.49 0.16 -23.47
C MET A 1 9.56 1.63 -23.02
N CYS A 2 9.47 2.60 -23.94
CA CYS A 2 9.69 4.03 -23.62
C CYS A 2 8.54 4.66 -22.80
N ARG A 3 8.76 5.83 -22.18
CA ARG A 3 7.72 6.56 -21.40
C ARG A 3 6.49 6.92 -22.25
N SER A 4 6.71 7.45 -23.46
CA SER A 4 5.63 7.76 -24.41
C SER A 4 4.86 6.51 -24.82
N CYS A 5 5.58 5.43 -25.07
CA CYS A 5 5.05 4.13 -25.47
C CYS A 5 4.14 3.52 -24.38
N ARG A 6 4.51 3.71 -23.11
CA ARG A 6 3.70 3.29 -21.95
C ARG A 6 2.45 4.16 -21.80
N TYR A 7 2.60 5.48 -21.91
CA TYR A 7 1.47 6.41 -21.84
C TYR A 7 0.43 6.08 -22.91
N GLU A 8 0.84 5.92 -24.16
CA GLU A 8 -0.06 5.51 -25.24
C GLU A 8 -0.71 4.15 -25.01
N LYS A 9 0.04 3.18 -24.46
CA LYS A 9 -0.55 1.89 -24.10
C LYS A 9 -1.64 2.05 -23.05
N CYS A 10 -1.38 2.81 -21.99
CA CYS A 10 -2.36 3.05 -20.95
C CYS A 10 -3.61 3.78 -21.47
N LEU A 11 -3.46 4.72 -22.41
CA LEU A 11 -4.61 5.35 -23.09
C LEU A 11 -5.41 4.35 -23.93
N ARG A 12 -4.73 3.46 -24.67
CA ARG A 12 -5.40 2.38 -25.43
C ARG A 12 -6.18 1.41 -24.55
N GLU A 13 -5.69 1.14 -23.34
CA GLU A 13 -6.33 0.24 -22.37
C GLU A 13 -7.42 0.95 -21.54
N GLY A 14 -7.81 2.19 -21.87
CA GLY A 14 -8.96 2.87 -21.27
C GLY A 14 -8.66 3.72 -20.04
N MET A 15 -7.38 4.03 -19.77
CA MET A 15 -7.00 4.94 -18.69
C MET A 15 -7.48 6.37 -18.98
N LEU A 16 -8.22 6.96 -18.04
CA LEU A 16 -8.70 8.33 -18.16
C LEU A 16 -7.53 9.33 -18.04
N THR A 17 -7.31 10.12 -19.09
CA THR A 17 -6.26 11.17 -19.14
C THR A 17 -6.37 12.17 -17.98
N SER A 18 -7.61 12.49 -17.59
CA SER A 18 -7.95 13.41 -16.50
C SER A 18 -7.50 12.91 -15.12
N SER A 19 -7.21 11.62 -14.96
CA SER A 19 -6.79 11.02 -13.70
C SER A 19 -5.26 10.94 -13.55
N VAL A 20 -4.50 11.29 -14.60
CA VAL A 20 -3.03 11.09 -14.66
C VAL A 20 -2.26 12.38 -14.91
N GLN A 21 -2.90 13.41 -15.46
CA GLN A 21 -2.34 14.75 -15.46
C GLN A 21 -2.79 15.47 -14.18
N ASN A 22 -1.86 15.62 -13.22
CA ASN A 22 -2.00 16.68 -12.22
C ASN A 22 -2.29 17.97 -12.99
N GLN A 23 -3.41 18.62 -12.67
CA GLN A 23 -3.65 19.98 -13.13
C GLN A 23 -2.46 20.79 -12.67
N TYR A 24 -1.59 21.17 -13.61
CA TYR A 24 -0.57 22.16 -13.35
C TYR A 24 -1.35 23.45 -13.08
N GLU A 25 -1.51 23.81 -11.79
CA GLU A 25 -1.93 25.14 -11.41
C GLU A 25 -0.84 26.11 -11.88
N GLN A 26 -1.06 26.68 -13.08
CA GLN A 26 -0.33 27.86 -13.53
C GLN A 26 -0.78 29.02 -12.67
N THR A 27 -0.08 29.24 -11.56
CA THR A 27 -0.16 30.50 -10.82
C THR A 27 0.77 31.53 -11.46
N ASN A 28 0.18 32.69 -11.79
CA ASN A 28 0.75 34.00 -12.11
C ASN A 28 0.91 34.41 -13.58
N SER A 29 -0.05 35.20 -14.09
CA SER A 29 0.18 36.64 -14.36
C SER A 29 -1.12 37.41 -14.74
N ASN A 30 -1.43 38.43 -13.92
CA ASN A 30 -2.03 39.75 -14.18
C ASN A 30 -3.41 39.96 -14.88
N GLN A 31 -4.38 40.37 -14.05
CA GLN A 31 -5.46 41.39 -14.18
C GLN A 31 -5.87 41.93 -15.57
N MET A 32 -7.17 41.82 -15.91
CA MET A 32 -8.19 42.91 -15.81
C MET A 32 -9.56 42.49 -16.40
N ASN A 33 -10.61 42.75 -15.61
CA ASN A 33 -12.00 43.10 -15.97
C ASN A 33 -12.80 42.27 -17.00
N SER A 34 -13.72 41.45 -16.51
CA SER A 34 -15.18 41.66 -16.67
C SER A 34 -15.98 40.50 -16.06
N LEU A 35 -16.72 40.77 -14.98
CA LEU A 35 -17.98 40.05 -14.68
C LEU A 35 -19.01 40.51 -15.74
N PRO A 36 -19.94 39.65 -16.21
CA PRO A 36 -21.04 39.27 -15.31
C PRO A 36 -21.75 37.91 -15.57
N LEU A 37 -22.60 37.55 -14.60
CA LEU A 37 -23.83 36.74 -14.68
C LEU A 37 -23.76 35.20 -14.52
N LEU A 38 -24.11 34.78 -13.30
CA LEU A 38 -24.96 33.62 -13.02
C LEU A 38 -26.21 33.61 -13.93
N PRO A 39 -26.72 32.42 -14.27
CA PRO A 39 -28.16 32.21 -14.23
C PRO A 39 -28.54 31.23 -13.11
N SER A 40 -29.49 31.71 -12.33
CA SER A 40 -30.33 31.03 -11.36
C SER A 40 -31.08 29.82 -11.93
N GLU A 41 -31.40 28.90 -11.02
CA GLU A 41 -32.31 27.76 -11.20
C GLU A 41 -33.68 28.16 -11.79
N SER A 42 -34.19 27.34 -12.71
CA SER A 42 -35.57 26.82 -12.74
C SER A 42 -35.83 26.09 -14.07
N GLY A 43 -36.34 24.86 -14.01
CA GLY A 43 -36.80 24.17 -15.23
C GLY A 43 -36.81 22.64 -15.18
N ILE A 44 -37.80 22.11 -14.47
CA ILE A 44 -38.28 20.72 -14.46
C ILE A 44 -38.26 20.05 -15.84
N GLY A 45 -37.79 18.78 -15.88
CA GLY A 45 -38.39 17.76 -16.74
C GLY A 45 -37.51 17.20 -17.86
N ASN A 46 -36.73 16.16 -17.56
CA ASN A 46 -36.67 14.97 -18.41
C ASN A 46 -35.98 13.81 -17.68
N LYS A 47 -36.76 13.06 -16.90
CA LYS A 47 -36.43 11.66 -16.58
C LYS A 47 -36.53 10.87 -17.89
N ARG A 48 -35.42 10.69 -18.61
CA ARG A 48 -35.34 9.59 -19.57
C ARG A 48 -35.30 8.30 -18.75
N PHE A 49 -36.44 7.64 -18.71
CA PHE A 49 -36.56 6.23 -18.36
C PHE A 49 -35.57 5.45 -19.22
N VAL A 50 -34.46 5.02 -18.62
CA VAL A 50 -33.65 3.94 -19.17
C VAL A 50 -34.50 2.69 -19.00
N SER A 51 -35.01 2.18 -20.12
CA SER A 51 -35.82 0.96 -20.15
C SER A 51 -35.09 -0.19 -19.46
N GLY A 52 -35.82 -1.01 -18.70
CA GLY A 52 -35.27 -2.13 -17.92
C GLY A 52 -34.52 -3.19 -18.73
N ILE A 53 -34.47 -3.08 -20.06
CA ILE A 53 -33.74 -3.96 -20.96
C ILE A 53 -32.23 -3.60 -21.01
N GLU A 54 -31.85 -2.34 -20.82
CA GLU A 54 -30.42 -1.93 -20.80
C GLU A 54 -29.72 -2.24 -19.47
N GLN A 55 -30.44 -2.20 -18.34
CA GLN A 55 -29.90 -2.61 -17.04
C GLN A 55 -29.69 -4.13 -16.93
N GLN A 56 -30.53 -4.93 -17.60
CA GLN A 56 -30.35 -6.38 -17.67
C GLN A 56 -29.12 -6.73 -18.53
N LYS A 57 -28.92 -6.04 -19.66
CA LYS A 57 -27.73 -6.22 -20.53
C LYS A 57 -26.42 -5.86 -19.83
N TYR A 58 -26.43 -4.88 -18.92
CA TYR A 58 -25.27 -4.56 -18.08
C TYR A 58 -25.00 -5.61 -17.00
N LYS A 59 -26.04 -6.27 -16.45
CA LYS A 59 -25.87 -7.37 -15.49
C LYS A 59 -25.47 -8.70 -16.14
N ASP A 60 -26.03 -9.02 -17.31
CA ASP A 60 -25.72 -10.26 -18.01
C ASP A 60 -24.34 -10.23 -18.69
N ASN A 61 -23.85 -9.03 -19.07
CA ASN A 61 -22.46 -8.86 -19.53
C ASN A 61 -21.42 -8.86 -18.39
N PHE A 62 -21.83 -8.60 -17.14
CA PHE A 62 -20.94 -8.70 -15.98
C PHE A 62 -20.66 -10.15 -15.58
N ILE A 63 -21.53 -11.09 -15.96
CA ILE A 63 -21.40 -12.50 -15.59
C ILE A 63 -20.56 -13.28 -16.62
N ASN A 64 -20.43 -12.81 -17.87
CA ASN A 64 -19.82 -13.60 -18.94
C ASN A 64 -18.55 -13.04 -19.59
N HIS A 65 -18.02 -11.89 -19.17
CA HIS A 65 -16.68 -11.44 -19.55
C HIS A 65 -15.89 -11.02 -18.30
N GLN A 66 -15.37 -12.02 -17.55
CA GLN A 66 -14.21 -11.80 -16.70
C GLN A 66 -13.04 -11.39 -17.62
N SER A 67 -12.89 -10.09 -17.81
CA SER A 67 -11.71 -9.51 -18.45
C SER A 67 -10.45 -10.01 -17.72
N PRO A 68 -9.41 -10.48 -18.43
CA PRO A 68 -8.18 -10.97 -17.83
C PRO A 68 -7.48 -9.94 -16.90
N GLN A 69 -7.78 -8.65 -17.02
CA GLN A 69 -7.24 -7.62 -16.11
C GLN A 69 -7.70 -7.75 -14.65
N TYR A 70 -8.94 -8.21 -14.39
CA TYR A 70 -9.42 -8.43 -13.03
C TYR A 70 -8.81 -9.68 -12.37
N THR A 71 -8.18 -10.56 -13.15
CA THR A 71 -7.55 -11.77 -12.61
C THR A 71 -6.25 -11.48 -11.88
N HIS A 72 -5.47 -10.49 -12.32
CA HIS A 72 -4.16 -10.20 -11.72
C HIS A 72 -4.30 -9.58 -10.34
N LEU A 73 -5.13 -8.53 -10.19
CA LEU A 73 -5.36 -7.92 -8.89
C LEU A 73 -6.02 -8.92 -7.93
N HIS A 74 -6.99 -9.70 -8.40
CA HIS A 74 -7.62 -10.72 -7.57
C HIS A 74 -6.61 -11.75 -7.06
N ARG A 75 -5.71 -12.26 -7.92
CA ARG A 75 -4.64 -13.18 -7.50
C ARG A 75 -3.66 -12.51 -6.54
N MET A 76 -3.27 -11.27 -6.77
CA MET A 76 -2.42 -10.53 -5.83
C MET A 76 -3.10 -10.36 -4.47
N MET A 77 -4.43 -10.14 -4.46
CA MET A 77 -5.23 -10.08 -3.23
C MET A 77 -5.24 -11.41 -2.49
N GLU A 78 -5.42 -12.54 -3.19
CA GLU A 78 -5.28 -13.89 -2.61
C GLU A 78 -3.91 -14.08 -1.96
N GLY A 79 -2.85 -13.69 -2.69
CA GLY A 79 -1.48 -13.69 -2.18
C GLY A 79 -1.33 -12.83 -0.93
N TYR A 80 -1.89 -11.62 -0.91
CA TYR A 80 -1.83 -10.75 0.27
C TYR A 80 -2.60 -11.31 1.47
N GLN A 81 -3.76 -11.96 1.27
CA GLN A 81 -4.45 -12.66 2.37
C GLN A 81 -3.60 -13.81 2.90
N GLN A 82 -3.00 -14.61 2.02
CA GLN A 82 -2.12 -15.70 2.43
C GLN A 82 -0.90 -15.17 3.19
N PHE A 83 -0.32 -14.05 2.76
CA PHE A 83 0.76 -13.36 3.46
C PHE A 83 0.36 -12.99 4.90
N LYS A 84 -0.78 -12.31 5.07
CA LYS A 84 -1.31 -11.93 6.39
C LYS A 84 -1.53 -13.16 7.29
N SER A 85 -2.11 -14.22 6.75
CA SER A 85 -2.36 -15.48 7.46
C SER A 85 -1.06 -16.14 7.92
N LEU A 86 -0.10 -16.33 7.01
CA LEU A 86 1.18 -16.96 7.30
C LEU A 86 2.02 -16.12 8.27
N ARG A 87 1.98 -14.79 8.18
CA ARG A 87 2.64 -13.91 9.15
C ARG A 87 2.05 -14.07 10.54
N LYS A 88 0.71 -14.09 10.68
CA LYS A 88 0.05 -14.32 11.98
C LYS A 88 0.47 -15.67 12.59
N ALA A 89 0.54 -16.72 11.78
CA ALA A 89 1.06 -18.01 12.21
C ALA A 89 2.54 -17.90 12.64
N GLY A 90 3.37 -17.17 11.88
CA GLY A 90 4.75 -16.85 12.23
C GLY A 90 4.89 -16.16 13.59
N GLN A 91 4.08 -15.12 13.84
CA GLN A 91 4.02 -14.40 15.11
C GLN A 91 3.64 -15.32 16.29
N ALA A 92 2.71 -16.25 16.07
CA ALA A 92 2.30 -17.24 17.08
C ALA A 92 3.44 -18.22 17.41
N MET A 93 4.16 -18.70 16.40
CA MET A 93 5.30 -19.62 16.60
C MET A 93 6.45 -19.00 17.40
N ILE A 94 6.68 -17.69 17.25
CA ILE A 94 7.74 -16.98 18.00
C ILE A 94 7.28 -16.47 19.38
N GLY A 95 6.03 -16.75 19.78
CA GLY A 95 5.46 -16.37 21.07
C GLY A 95 5.16 -14.87 21.23
N VAL A 96 5.05 -14.13 20.12
CA VAL A 96 4.78 -12.68 20.12
C VAL A 96 3.30 -12.39 19.92
N PHE A 97 2.53 -13.40 19.51
CA PHE A 97 1.10 -13.28 19.31
C PHE A 97 0.36 -13.25 20.64
N SER A 98 -0.19 -12.08 21.00
CA SER A 98 -1.17 -12.01 22.08
C SER A 98 -2.57 -12.30 21.55
N LEU A 99 -3.24 -13.29 22.13
CA LEU A 99 -4.67 -13.53 21.91
C LEU A 99 -5.53 -12.29 22.21
N SER A 100 -5.08 -11.40 23.11
CA SER A 100 -5.78 -10.14 23.41
C SER A 100 -5.80 -9.15 22.24
N ALA A 101 -4.80 -9.18 21.35
CA ALA A 101 -4.73 -8.32 20.17
C ALA A 101 -5.82 -8.66 19.13
N LEU A 102 -6.31 -9.91 19.12
CA LEU A 102 -7.45 -10.32 18.29
C LEU A 102 -8.79 -9.75 18.78
N SER A 103 -8.89 -9.41 20.06
CA SER A 103 -10.10 -8.87 20.70
C SER A 103 -10.08 -7.34 20.83
N GLY A 104 -9.18 -6.67 20.12
CA GLY A 104 -9.04 -5.21 20.16
C GLY A 104 -8.25 -4.67 21.36
N GLY A 105 -7.64 -5.54 22.17
CA GLY A 105 -6.81 -5.16 23.32
C GLY A 105 -5.56 -4.35 22.95
N GLU A 106 -4.86 -3.87 23.98
CA GLU A 106 -3.59 -3.14 23.80
C GLU A 106 -2.57 -4.00 23.03
N LEU A 107 -1.95 -3.37 22.03
CA LEU A 107 -0.87 -4.00 21.28
C LEU A 107 0.39 -4.02 22.15
N PRO A 108 1.21 -5.08 22.10
CA PRO A 108 2.50 -5.07 22.79
C PRO A 108 3.45 -4.08 22.11
N ARG A 109 4.40 -3.55 22.88
CA ARG A 109 5.53 -2.80 22.32
C ARG A 109 6.46 -3.78 21.60
N SER A 110 6.85 -3.45 20.38
CA SER A 110 7.79 -4.25 19.60
C SER A 110 9.20 -4.17 20.15
N HIS A 111 9.98 -5.21 19.90
CA HIS A 111 11.39 -5.29 20.27
C HIS A 111 12.22 -5.76 19.07
N ILE A 112 13.46 -5.29 18.95
CA ILE A 112 14.32 -5.59 17.80
C ILE A 112 14.53 -7.11 17.61
N ASP A 113 14.63 -7.89 18.69
CA ASP A 113 14.86 -9.33 18.59
C ASP A 113 13.65 -10.08 17.99
N THR A 114 12.43 -9.69 18.34
CA THR A 114 11.20 -10.28 17.79
C THR A 114 10.97 -9.81 16.36
N TYR A 115 11.19 -8.51 16.12
CA TYR A 115 11.17 -7.91 14.79
C TYR A 115 12.11 -8.63 13.81
N MET A 116 13.36 -8.90 14.21
CA MET A 116 14.33 -9.55 13.33
C MET A 116 13.94 -10.99 12.99
N LYS A 117 13.34 -11.72 13.94
CA LYS A 117 12.82 -13.08 13.70
C LYS A 117 11.67 -13.06 12.68
N ILE A 118 10.70 -12.16 12.85
CA ILE A 118 9.56 -12.08 11.94
C ILE A 118 9.96 -11.54 10.56
N CYS A 119 10.95 -10.66 10.46
CA CYS A 119 11.45 -10.18 9.18
C CYS A 119 12.04 -11.33 8.35
N LYS A 120 12.80 -12.23 8.98
CA LYS A 120 13.32 -13.44 8.32
C LYS A 120 12.20 -14.34 7.79
N ILE A 121 11.16 -14.55 8.59
CA ILE A 121 9.97 -15.30 8.19
C ILE A 121 9.25 -14.63 7.01
N ASN A 122 9.04 -13.31 7.09
CA ASN A 122 8.35 -12.53 6.06
C ASN A 122 9.07 -12.59 4.71
N ILE A 123 10.41 -12.59 4.67
CA ILE A 123 11.17 -12.71 3.42
C ILE A 123 10.83 -14.02 2.71
N SER A 124 10.84 -15.15 3.44
CA SER A 124 10.51 -16.45 2.84
C SER A 124 9.06 -16.53 2.37
N ILE A 125 8.12 -16.01 3.16
CA ILE A 125 6.70 -15.95 2.78
C ILE A 125 6.52 -15.08 1.52
N MET A 126 7.20 -13.93 1.48
CA MET A 126 7.10 -12.99 0.37
C MET A 126 7.61 -13.60 -0.94
N GLN A 127 8.74 -14.32 -0.91
CA GLN A 127 9.24 -15.04 -2.08
C GLN A 127 8.23 -16.04 -2.63
N ASP A 128 7.62 -16.85 -1.75
CA ASP A 128 6.60 -17.83 -2.15
C ASP A 128 5.36 -17.16 -2.77
N ILE A 129 4.94 -16.03 -2.20
CA ILE A 129 3.75 -15.32 -2.66
C ILE A 129 4.00 -14.60 -3.98
N LEU A 130 5.18 -14.00 -4.16
CA LEU A 130 5.56 -13.41 -5.44
C LEU A 130 5.54 -14.46 -6.54
N GLU A 131 6.15 -15.63 -6.30
CA GLU A 131 6.19 -16.74 -7.26
C GLU A 131 4.79 -17.22 -7.67
N ARG A 132 3.84 -17.28 -6.73
CA ARG A 132 2.52 -17.89 -6.97
C ARG A 132 1.44 -16.92 -7.39
N PHE A 133 1.52 -15.65 -6.99
CA PHE A 133 0.39 -14.72 -7.09
C PHE A 133 0.71 -13.45 -7.88
N PHE A 134 1.98 -13.09 -8.06
CA PHE A 134 2.39 -11.86 -8.75
C PHE A 134 2.90 -12.17 -10.16
N TYR A 135 2.00 -12.41 -11.10
CA TYR A 135 2.38 -12.65 -12.50
C TYR A 135 3.06 -11.42 -13.15
N PRO A 136 4.11 -11.58 -13.97
CA PRO A 136 4.80 -12.82 -14.37
C PRO A 136 6.06 -13.13 -13.54
N PHE A 137 6.08 -12.88 -12.24
CA PHE A 137 7.28 -13.07 -11.41
C PHE A 137 7.85 -14.49 -11.51
N ASN A 138 6.99 -15.50 -11.63
CA ASN A 138 7.40 -16.89 -11.84
C ASN A 138 8.26 -17.10 -13.11
N GLU A 139 8.07 -16.28 -14.15
CA GLU A 139 8.81 -16.34 -15.41
C GLU A 139 10.17 -15.61 -15.34
N VAL A 140 10.43 -14.84 -14.27
CA VAL A 140 11.69 -14.10 -14.11
C VAL A 140 12.87 -15.08 -13.88
N PRO A 141 14.04 -14.86 -14.51
CA PRO A 141 15.22 -15.65 -14.22
C PRO A 141 15.62 -15.62 -12.74
N ALA A 142 16.10 -16.75 -12.21
CA ALA A 142 16.43 -16.87 -10.78
C ALA A 142 17.42 -15.80 -10.27
N ALA A 143 18.39 -15.39 -11.11
CA ALA A 143 19.36 -14.36 -10.77
C ALA A 143 18.72 -12.98 -10.52
N ASP A 144 17.62 -12.67 -11.19
CA ASP A 144 16.94 -11.37 -11.10
C ASP A 144 15.82 -11.38 -10.05
N LYS A 145 15.21 -12.55 -9.80
CA LYS A 145 14.23 -12.74 -8.71
C LYS A 145 14.78 -12.26 -7.35
N LEU A 146 16.04 -12.58 -7.05
CA LEU A 146 16.66 -12.16 -5.77
C LEU A 146 16.78 -10.64 -5.67
N LYS A 147 17.21 -9.97 -6.75
CA LYS A 147 17.35 -8.50 -6.79
C LYS A 147 15.98 -7.83 -6.63
N LEU A 148 15.00 -8.28 -7.41
CA LEU A 148 13.63 -7.75 -7.34
C LEU A 148 13.04 -7.93 -5.95
N THR A 149 13.20 -9.11 -5.35
CA THR A 149 12.70 -9.39 -3.99
C THR A 149 13.33 -8.45 -2.96
N HIS A 150 14.63 -8.15 -3.07
CA HIS A 150 15.31 -7.28 -2.13
C HIS A 150 14.76 -5.84 -2.15
N TYR A 151 14.64 -5.23 -3.33
CA TYR A 151 14.10 -3.87 -3.46
C TYR A 151 12.60 -3.83 -3.11
N TYR A 152 11.84 -4.78 -3.64
CA TYR A 152 10.42 -4.92 -3.36
C TYR A 152 10.15 -5.08 -1.86
N GLY A 153 10.93 -5.90 -1.17
CA GLY A 153 10.69 -6.23 0.24
C GLY A 153 10.74 -5.00 1.14
N GLN A 154 11.65 -4.06 0.89
CA GLN A 154 11.71 -2.83 1.67
C GLN A 154 10.48 -1.93 1.44
N MET A 155 10.09 -1.75 0.17
CA MET A 155 8.92 -0.93 -0.21
C MET A 155 7.62 -1.54 0.32
N PHE A 156 7.46 -2.85 0.12
CA PHE A 156 6.35 -3.62 0.64
C PHE A 156 6.24 -3.47 2.16
N CYS A 157 7.32 -3.71 2.91
CA CYS A 157 7.29 -3.63 4.38
C CYS A 157 6.90 -2.22 4.87
N ASN A 158 7.45 -1.17 4.26
CA ASN A 158 7.17 0.20 4.68
C ASN A 158 5.72 0.61 4.40
N ALA A 159 5.24 0.31 3.19
CA ALA A 159 3.89 0.66 2.82
C ALA A 159 2.85 -0.18 3.59
N GLU A 160 3.12 -1.46 3.83
CA GLU A 160 2.24 -2.32 4.63
C GLU A 160 2.18 -1.88 6.09
N ARG A 161 3.32 -1.52 6.70
CA ARG A 161 3.34 -0.94 8.06
C ARG A 161 2.54 0.35 8.14
N ALA A 162 2.70 1.24 7.17
CA ALA A 162 1.93 2.48 7.11
C ALA A 162 0.43 2.20 6.97
N PHE A 163 0.05 1.27 6.09
CA PHE A 163 -1.34 0.88 5.89
C PHE A 163 -1.98 0.29 7.16
N GLN A 164 -1.30 -0.65 7.83
CA GLN A 164 -1.79 -1.21 9.09
C GLN A 164 -1.88 -0.15 10.21
N THR A 165 -0.96 0.81 10.23
CA THR A 165 -0.98 1.93 11.18
C THR A 165 -2.18 2.85 10.93
N TYR A 166 -2.43 3.17 9.67
CA TYR A 166 -3.61 3.93 9.23
C TYR A 166 -4.92 3.25 9.69
N LEU A 167 -5.02 1.92 9.53
CA LEU A 167 -6.20 1.15 9.94
C LEU A 167 -6.37 1.05 11.47
N ARG A 168 -5.26 1.03 12.22
CA ARG A 168 -5.30 0.77 13.66
C ARG A 168 -5.43 2.02 14.53
N PHE A 169 -4.73 3.09 14.17
CA PHE A 169 -4.59 4.28 15.01
C PHE A 169 -5.30 5.48 14.40
N GLY A 170 -5.57 6.49 15.23
CA GLY A 170 -6.13 7.78 14.83
C GLY A 170 -5.10 8.71 14.18
N PRO A 171 -5.54 9.90 13.70
CA PRO A 171 -4.64 10.92 13.20
C PRO A 171 -3.80 11.54 14.33
N GLY A 172 -2.55 11.89 14.04
CA GLY A 172 -1.66 12.62 14.96
C GLY A 172 -0.96 11.76 16.03
N GLU A 173 -1.22 10.46 16.06
CA GLU A 173 -0.51 9.54 16.96
C GLU A 173 0.95 9.35 16.52
N ASP A 174 1.88 9.25 17.48
CA ASP A 174 3.31 9.04 17.22
C ASP A 174 3.70 7.57 17.05
N LEU A 175 2.71 6.73 16.73
CA LEU A 175 2.81 5.27 16.72
C LEU A 175 2.98 4.71 15.30
N LEU A 176 3.70 3.60 15.21
CA LEU A 176 3.88 2.84 13.97
C LEU A 176 3.77 1.34 14.26
N ILE A 177 2.91 0.65 13.51
CA ILE A 177 2.81 -0.81 13.55
C ILE A 177 4.08 -1.44 12.99
N MET A 178 4.54 -2.49 13.67
CA MET A 178 5.69 -3.27 13.28
C MET A 178 5.26 -4.66 12.77
N PRO A 179 6.08 -5.30 11.92
CA PRO A 179 5.77 -6.63 11.36
C PRO A 179 5.56 -7.73 12.40
N ASP A 180 6.04 -7.58 13.64
CA ASP A 180 5.85 -8.54 14.72
C ASP A 180 4.45 -8.45 15.36
N GLY A 181 3.63 -7.51 14.90
CA GLY A 181 2.26 -7.29 15.39
C GLY A 181 2.18 -6.33 16.57
N GLY A 182 3.33 -5.84 17.05
CA GLY A 182 3.40 -4.78 18.04
C GLY A 182 3.45 -3.39 17.41
N TYR A 183 3.73 -2.41 18.25
CA TYR A 183 3.95 -1.02 17.84
C TYR A 183 5.28 -0.47 18.38
N VAL A 184 5.73 0.61 17.75
CA VAL A 184 6.75 1.50 18.30
C VAL A 184 6.19 2.91 18.36
N SER A 185 6.64 3.68 19.35
CA SER A 185 6.43 5.13 19.42
C SER A 185 7.68 5.84 18.93
N LEU A 186 7.52 6.91 18.15
CA LEU A 186 8.63 7.70 17.63
C LEU A 186 9.40 8.41 18.77
N SER A 187 8.69 8.97 19.74
CA SER A 187 9.29 9.66 20.89
C SER A 187 10.11 8.72 21.77
N GLU A 188 9.70 7.46 21.85
CA GLU A 188 10.34 6.42 22.65
C GLU A 188 11.02 5.32 21.82
N PHE A 189 11.44 5.64 20.59
CA PHE A 189 11.93 4.60 19.66
C PHE A 189 13.20 3.88 20.15
N HIS A 190 13.97 4.49 21.05
CA HIS A 190 15.11 3.85 21.71
C HIS A 190 14.72 2.58 22.49
N LEU A 191 13.49 2.50 23.03
CA LEU A 191 13.00 1.32 23.75
C LEU A 191 12.87 0.08 22.85
N PHE A 192 12.81 0.25 21.52
CA PHE A 192 12.80 -0.87 20.57
C PHE A 192 14.11 -1.67 20.59
N PHE A 193 15.24 -1.03 20.93
CA PHE A 193 16.57 -1.64 20.95
C PHE A 193 17.05 -2.01 22.35
N LYS A 194 16.35 -1.53 23.38
CA LYS A 194 16.75 -1.67 24.78
C LYS A 194 16.84 -3.16 25.16
N ASP A 195 17.91 -3.54 25.85
CA ASP A 195 18.16 -4.90 26.34
C ASP A 195 18.40 -5.97 25.26
N SER A 196 18.50 -5.59 23.97
CA SER A 196 18.89 -6.53 22.91
C SER A 196 20.38 -6.85 22.95
N LYS A 197 20.71 -8.14 23.02
CA LYS A 197 22.09 -8.63 22.92
C LYS A 197 22.70 -8.49 21.53
N GLN A 198 21.88 -8.22 20.51
CA GLN A 198 22.33 -8.03 19.13
C GLN A 198 22.75 -6.57 18.86
N VAL A 199 22.39 -5.66 19.76
CA VAL A 199 22.67 -4.24 19.68
C VAL A 199 23.88 -3.92 20.55
N THR A 200 24.96 -3.47 19.91
CA THR A 200 26.23 -3.15 20.59
C THR A 200 26.41 -1.66 20.88
N SER A 201 25.59 -0.80 20.26
CA SER A 201 25.62 0.65 20.48
C SER A 201 24.49 1.10 21.39
N GLU A 202 24.62 2.28 21.99
CA GLU A 202 23.57 2.86 22.85
C GLU A 202 22.23 2.97 22.10
N PRO A 203 21.11 2.52 22.70
CA PRO A 203 19.79 2.52 22.06
C PRO A 203 19.37 3.86 21.45
N GLU A 204 19.70 4.98 22.11
CA GLU A 204 19.40 6.34 21.66
C GLU A 204 20.19 6.70 20.40
N GLN A 205 21.43 6.21 20.26
CA GLN A 205 22.25 6.46 19.06
C GLN A 205 21.63 5.77 17.86
N ILE A 206 21.23 4.50 18.00
CA ILE A 206 20.62 3.74 16.91
C ILE A 206 19.25 4.31 16.58
N ALA A 207 18.45 4.67 17.58
CA ALA A 207 17.15 5.29 17.35
C ALA A 207 17.25 6.57 16.51
N ARG A 208 18.28 7.40 16.73
CA ARG A 208 18.53 8.60 15.92
C ARG A 208 18.80 8.28 14.45
N VAL A 209 19.48 7.17 14.14
CA VAL A 209 19.76 6.76 12.75
C VAL A 209 18.48 6.50 11.97
N PHE A 210 17.47 5.88 12.61
CA PHE A 210 16.21 5.52 11.96
C PHE A 210 15.10 6.57 12.13
N HIS A 211 15.33 7.60 12.95
CA HIS A 211 14.31 8.58 13.31
C HIS A 211 13.62 9.19 12.09
N ASN A 212 14.41 9.71 11.14
CA ASN A 212 13.87 10.35 9.94
C ASN A 212 13.03 9.40 9.09
N ALA A 213 13.43 8.13 8.99
CA ALA A 213 12.69 7.13 8.23
C ALA A 213 11.32 6.81 8.86
N ILE A 214 11.28 6.66 10.19
CA ILE A 214 10.05 6.37 10.93
C ILE A 214 9.14 7.61 10.95
N GLN A 215 9.71 8.78 11.23
CA GLN A 215 9.00 10.05 11.18
C GLN A 215 8.39 10.26 9.80
N TYR A 216 9.10 9.94 8.72
CA TYR A 216 8.55 10.06 7.36
C TYR A 216 7.30 9.20 7.17
N LEU A 217 7.31 7.95 7.64
CA LEU A 217 6.14 7.07 7.57
C LEU A 217 4.95 7.64 8.35
N ILE A 218 5.17 8.06 9.60
CA ILE A 218 4.12 8.55 10.50
C ILE A 218 3.58 9.92 10.06
N ALA A 219 4.45 10.84 9.68
CA ALA A 219 4.06 12.23 9.41
C ALA A 219 3.63 12.46 7.96
N ASN A 220 4.03 11.59 7.02
CA ASN A 220 3.72 11.77 5.60
C ASN A 220 2.90 10.60 5.06
N VAL A 221 3.43 9.37 5.09
CA VAL A 221 2.78 8.25 4.39
C VAL A 221 1.43 7.88 4.99
N VAL A 222 1.35 7.73 6.31
CA VAL A 222 0.11 7.38 7.02
C VAL A 222 -0.98 8.45 6.83
N PRO A 223 -0.72 9.75 6.99
CA PRO A 223 -1.69 10.80 6.69
C PRO A 223 -2.16 10.80 5.24
N HIS A 224 -1.28 10.57 4.27
CA HIS A 224 -1.69 10.51 2.87
C HIS A 224 -2.62 9.32 2.59
N MET A 225 -2.31 8.13 3.12
CA MET A 225 -3.20 6.97 3.03
C MET A 225 -4.57 7.26 3.64
N ARG A 226 -4.60 7.97 4.78
CA ARG A 226 -5.84 8.39 5.43
C ARG A 226 -6.63 9.40 4.59
N ASN A 227 -5.96 10.39 4.02
CA ASN A 227 -6.59 11.45 3.23
C ASN A 227 -7.29 10.91 1.98
N ILE A 228 -6.72 9.89 1.33
CA ILE A 228 -7.34 9.23 0.19
C ILE A 228 -8.27 8.07 0.58
N ALA A 229 -8.42 7.81 1.89
CA ALA A 229 -9.14 6.67 2.44
C ALA A 229 -8.76 5.35 1.74
N MET A 230 -7.45 5.10 1.66
CA MET A 230 -6.89 3.96 0.91
C MET A 230 -7.57 2.65 1.31
N GLN A 231 -8.02 1.89 0.32
CA GLN A 231 -8.60 0.56 0.47
C GLN A 231 -7.54 -0.53 0.32
N GLU A 232 -7.87 -1.75 0.76
CA GLU A 232 -6.93 -2.87 0.70
C GLU A 232 -6.56 -3.23 -0.73
N GLU A 233 -7.51 -3.16 -1.67
CA GLU A 233 -7.30 -3.38 -3.09
C GLU A 233 -6.32 -2.37 -3.69
N GLU A 234 -6.42 -1.10 -3.29
CA GLU A 234 -5.52 -0.04 -3.74
C GLU A 234 -4.11 -0.23 -3.18
N MET A 235 -4.01 -0.67 -1.93
CA MET A 235 -2.75 -1.01 -1.30
C MET A 235 -2.07 -2.20 -2.01
N VAL A 236 -2.80 -3.25 -2.34
CA VAL A 236 -2.26 -4.40 -3.07
C VAL A 236 -1.91 -4.06 -4.51
N ALA A 237 -2.70 -3.21 -5.18
CA ALA A 237 -2.35 -2.67 -6.49
C ALA A 237 -1.04 -1.87 -6.44
N LEU A 238 -0.85 -1.04 -5.40
CA LEU A 238 0.39 -0.30 -5.16
C LEU A 238 1.58 -1.23 -4.93
N MET A 239 1.41 -2.32 -4.16
CA MET A 239 2.44 -3.35 -4.01
C MET A 239 2.80 -3.98 -5.35
N GLY A 240 1.81 -4.35 -6.17
CA GLY A 240 2.04 -4.84 -7.52
C GLY A 240 2.87 -3.87 -8.36
N MET A 241 2.59 -2.56 -8.27
CA MET A 241 3.39 -1.53 -8.94
C MET A 241 4.83 -1.45 -8.42
N PHE A 242 5.06 -1.52 -7.11
CA PHE A 242 6.41 -1.49 -6.52
C PHE A 242 7.30 -2.61 -7.04
N LEU A 243 6.75 -3.82 -7.21
CA LEU A 243 7.51 -4.97 -7.72
C LEU A 243 8.14 -4.68 -9.09
N TRP A 244 7.42 -3.95 -9.94
CA TRP A 244 7.82 -3.68 -11.32
C TRP A 244 8.39 -2.27 -11.54
N THR A 245 8.54 -1.47 -10.48
CA THR A 245 8.99 -0.07 -10.59
C THR A 245 10.44 0.02 -11.10
N ASP A 246 11.32 -0.91 -10.67
CA ASP A 246 12.74 -0.92 -11.02
C ASP A 246 13.13 -1.89 -12.15
N CYS A 247 12.18 -2.63 -12.73
CA CYS A 247 12.39 -3.31 -14.03
C CYS A 247 12.64 -2.34 -15.20
N LEU A 248 12.71 -1.03 -14.91
CA LEU A 248 13.09 0.01 -15.85
C LEU A 248 14.60 0.21 -15.94
N TYR A 249 15.37 -0.36 -15.00
CA TYR A 249 16.84 -0.23 -14.92
C TYR A 249 17.57 -1.58 -14.94
N LEU A 250 16.83 -2.70 -15.04
CA LEU A 250 17.34 -4.02 -15.44
C LEU A 250 17.25 -4.15 -16.97
#